data_AF-A0A7C4K0V6-F1
#
_entry.id   AF-A0A7C4K0V6-F1
#
_cell.length_a   1.000
_cell.length_b   1.000
_cell.length_c   1.000
_cell.angle_alpha   90.00
_cell.angle_beta   90.00
_cell.angle_gamma   90.00
#
_symmetry.space_group_name_H-M   'P 1'
#
loop_
_entity.id
_entity.type
_entity.pdbx_description
1 polymer ?
#
loop_
_entity_poly.entity_id
_entity_poly.type
_entity_poly.pdbx_seq_one_letter_code
_entity_poly.pdbx_strand_id
1 'polypeptide(L)'
;MRQLALFVALFVLTACSPAAPTVAPHDGHGSDDSQAVPYDALFIDSMIVHHQGAIEMAQEALQKAEHEELKALAEAILSTQQAEIDQMRAWREAWYPGLPATEGLHIHMGDMSVAPDDSRPYDLRFLEAMISHHEGALAMAQDALQKAEHEEIRALAEAIIATQQAEIDRMKEWQILWYGE
;
A
#
# COMPACT_ATOMS: atom_id res chain seq x y z
N MET A 1 -5.98 -67.04 -1.55
CA MET A 1 -5.12 -67.98 -2.29
C MET A 1 -3.72 -67.39 -2.39
N ARG A 2 -2.71 -68.15 -1.94
CA ARG A 2 -1.25 -68.12 -2.26
C ARG A 2 -0.52 -66.77 -2.09
N GLN A 3 0.10 -66.47 -0.94
CA GLN A 3 1.46 -66.88 -0.47
C GLN A 3 2.60 -66.67 -1.47
N LEU A 4 3.61 -65.86 -1.09
CA LEU A 4 4.97 -66.38 -0.86
C LEU A 4 5.83 -65.45 0.02
N ALA A 5 6.55 -66.09 0.96
CA ALA A 5 7.58 -65.56 1.85
C ALA A 5 8.90 -65.32 1.07
N LEU A 6 9.96 -64.67 1.58
CA LEU A 6 10.82 -65.18 2.66
C LEU A 6 11.94 -64.16 2.99
N PHE A 7 12.38 -64.24 4.25
CA PHE A 7 13.50 -63.60 4.97
C PHE A 7 14.86 -63.62 4.26
N VAL A 8 15.78 -62.73 4.70
CA VAL A 8 17.02 -63.08 5.43
C VAL A 8 17.73 -61.79 5.90
N ALA A 9 18.08 -61.74 7.18
CA ALA A 9 18.98 -60.76 7.79
C ALA A 9 20.42 -61.27 7.73
N LEU A 10 21.41 -60.38 7.54
CA LEU A 10 22.78 -60.64 7.98
C LEU A 10 23.51 -59.32 8.27
N PHE A 11 23.96 -59.19 9.53
CA PHE A 11 24.89 -58.17 10.02
C PHE A 11 26.33 -58.59 9.68
N VAL A 12 27.15 -57.66 9.17
CA VAL A 12 28.62 -57.72 9.31
C VAL A 12 29.14 -56.32 9.60
N LEU A 13 29.83 -56.19 10.74
CA LEU A 13 30.66 -55.05 11.15
C LEU A 13 32.02 -55.15 10.46
N THR A 14 32.55 -54.03 9.95
CA THR A 14 33.98 -53.66 10.09
C THR A 14 34.22 -52.21 9.65
N ALA A 15 34.93 -51.49 10.52
CA ALA A 15 35.35 -50.11 10.36
C ALA A 15 36.64 -49.98 9.52
N CYS A 16 36.81 -48.85 8.85
CA CYS A 16 38.08 -48.13 8.71
C CYS A 16 37.83 -46.79 7.99
N SER A 17 38.06 -45.67 8.69
CA SER A 17 38.32 -44.36 8.04
C SER A 17 39.82 -44.19 7.84
N PRO A 18 40.22 -43.40 6.83
CA PRO A 18 40.92 -42.16 7.18
C PRO A 18 40.50 -40.93 6.36
N ALA A 19 40.42 -39.82 7.10
CA ALA A 19 40.63 -38.40 6.79
C ALA A 19 40.24 -37.84 5.40
N ALA A 20 39.18 -37.01 5.42
CA ALA A 20 38.93 -35.96 4.43
C ALA A 20 39.38 -34.59 5.01
N PRO A 21 39.75 -33.61 4.17
CA PRO A 21 40.38 -32.37 4.62
C PRO A 21 39.41 -31.49 5.41
N THR A 22 39.92 -30.90 6.48
CA THR A 22 39.25 -29.87 7.28
C THR A 22 39.02 -28.62 6.43
N VAL A 23 37.78 -28.41 6.00
CA VAL A 23 37.27 -27.07 5.66
C VAL A 23 36.70 -26.51 6.96
N ALA A 24 37.30 -25.44 7.46
CA ALA A 24 36.77 -24.73 8.62
C ALA A 24 35.32 -24.29 8.33
N PRO A 25 34.39 -24.44 9.28
CA PRO A 25 33.12 -23.74 9.16
C PRO A 25 33.42 -22.25 9.26
N HIS A 26 33.11 -21.51 8.19
CA HIS A 26 32.94 -20.08 8.32
C HIS A 26 31.62 -19.91 9.08
N ASP A 27 31.72 -19.69 10.39
CA ASP A 27 30.59 -19.28 11.23
C ASP A 27 30.11 -17.92 10.74
N GLY A 28 29.17 -17.96 9.81
CA GLY A 28 28.39 -16.83 9.34
C GLY A 28 26.95 -16.94 9.80
N HIS A 29 26.71 -17.30 11.08
CA HIS A 29 25.41 -17.04 11.71
C HIS A 29 25.37 -15.58 12.15
N GLY A 30 25.27 -14.69 11.17
CA GLY A 30 24.56 -13.44 11.40
C GLY A 30 23.09 -13.79 11.37
N SER A 31 22.51 -14.08 12.53
CA SER A 31 21.07 -13.89 12.71
C SER A 31 20.84 -12.38 12.56
N ASP A 32 20.57 -11.94 11.34
CA ASP A 32 19.97 -10.65 11.10
C ASP A 32 18.57 -10.72 11.72
N ASP A 33 18.50 -10.41 13.01
CA ASP A 33 17.28 -10.37 13.82
C ASP A 33 16.55 -9.03 13.58
N SER A 34 16.70 -8.46 12.38
CA SER A 34 15.80 -7.41 11.92
C SER A 34 14.47 -8.08 11.60
N GLN A 35 13.53 -8.03 12.55
CA GLN A 35 12.14 -8.31 12.23
C GLN A 35 11.73 -7.45 11.05
N ALA A 36 11.27 -8.08 9.98
CA ALA A 36 10.70 -7.37 8.84
C ALA A 36 9.57 -6.46 9.35
N VAL A 37 9.53 -5.22 8.85
CA VAL A 37 8.48 -4.26 9.21
C VAL A 37 7.11 -4.85 8.83
N PRO A 38 6.10 -4.85 9.73
CA PRO A 38 4.77 -5.36 9.44
C PRO A 38 4.16 -4.66 8.22
N TYR A 39 3.51 -5.43 7.34
CA TYR A 39 2.90 -4.88 6.12
C TYR A 39 1.88 -3.78 6.44
N ASP A 40 1.00 -4.01 7.41
CA ASP A 40 -0.04 -3.03 7.74
C ASP A 40 0.57 -1.71 8.26
N ALA A 41 1.73 -1.75 8.93
CA ALA A 41 2.44 -0.53 9.32
C ALA A 41 2.98 0.24 8.11
N LEU A 42 3.50 -0.47 7.10
CA LEU A 42 3.93 0.12 5.83
C LEU A 42 2.74 0.75 5.08
N PHE A 43 1.61 0.03 5.00
CA PHE A 43 0.39 0.53 4.36
C PHE A 43 -0.14 1.78 5.06
N ILE A 44 -0.29 1.73 6.39
CA ILE A 44 -0.79 2.86 7.18
C ILE A 44 0.09 4.10 6.97
N ASP A 45 1.41 3.98 7.16
CA ASP A 45 2.31 5.12 7.05
C ASP A 45 2.28 5.72 5.62
N SER A 46 2.16 4.86 4.59
CA SER A 46 2.05 5.30 3.19
C SER A 46 0.74 6.00 2.90
N MET A 47 -0.39 5.38 3.28
CA MET A 47 -1.71 5.92 2.96
C MET A 47 -2.00 7.20 3.75
N ILE A 48 -1.43 7.37 4.96
CA ILE A 48 -1.49 8.67 5.66
C ILE A 48 -0.81 9.77 4.84
N VAL A 49 0.40 9.52 4.32
CA VAL A 49 1.13 10.51 3.50
C VAL A 49 0.37 10.78 2.20
N HIS A 50 -0.16 9.73 1.57
CA HIS A 50 -0.97 9.83 0.37
C HIS A 50 -2.18 10.75 0.60
N HIS A 51 -3.00 10.44 1.61
CA HIS A 51 -4.19 11.21 1.93
C HIS A 51 -3.90 12.66 2.31
N GLN A 52 -2.76 12.92 2.95
CA GLN A 52 -2.34 14.28 3.25
C GLN A 52 -2.13 15.11 1.97
N GLY A 53 -1.63 14.50 0.89
CA GLY A 53 -1.52 15.12 -0.43
C GLY A 53 -2.88 15.46 -1.04
N ALA A 54 -3.85 14.53 -0.98
CA ALA A 54 -5.21 14.83 -1.44
C ALA A 54 -5.86 15.98 -0.67
N ILE A 55 -5.68 16.01 0.66
CA ILE A 55 -6.17 17.08 1.54
C ILE A 55 -5.56 18.42 1.15
N GLU A 56 -4.25 18.49 0.90
CA GLU A 56 -3.57 19.72 0.49
C GLU A 56 -4.09 20.22 -0.86
N MET A 57 -4.21 19.34 -1.86
CA MET A 57 -4.80 19.69 -3.15
C MET A 57 -6.26 20.14 -3.02
N ALA A 58 -7.07 19.45 -2.20
CA ALA A 58 -8.46 19.81 -1.97
C ALA A 58 -8.61 21.18 -1.28
N GLN A 59 -7.75 21.49 -0.29
CA GLN A 59 -7.72 22.83 0.32
C GLN A 59 -7.40 23.92 -0.69
N GLU A 60 -6.47 23.66 -1.60
CA GLU A 60 -6.14 24.58 -2.69
C GLU A 60 -7.34 24.77 -3.62
N ALA A 61 -8.03 23.68 -3.98
CA ALA A 61 -9.20 23.71 -4.85
C ALA A 61 -10.36 24.53 -4.26
N LEU A 62 -10.60 24.49 -2.96
CA LEU A 62 -11.60 25.36 -2.32
C LEU A 62 -11.35 26.86 -2.52
N GLN A 63 -10.09 27.26 -2.78
CA GLN A 63 -9.71 28.65 -3.02
C GLN A 63 -9.68 29.00 -4.52
N LYS A 64 -9.35 28.04 -5.38
CA LYS A 64 -9.00 28.29 -6.78
C LYS A 64 -10.01 27.74 -7.79
N ALA A 65 -10.84 26.77 -7.40
CA ALA A 65 -11.75 26.10 -8.31
C ALA A 65 -12.83 27.04 -8.85
N GLU A 66 -13.11 26.91 -10.14
CA GLU A 66 -14.17 27.67 -10.82
C GLU A 66 -15.53 26.97 -10.71
N HIS A 67 -15.55 25.64 -10.83
CA HIS A 67 -16.79 24.84 -10.79
C HIS A 67 -17.19 24.51 -9.35
N GLU A 68 -18.46 24.75 -9.01
CA GLU A 68 -19.00 24.42 -7.68
C GLU A 68 -19.02 22.91 -7.43
N GLU A 69 -19.18 22.11 -8.48
CA GLU A 69 -19.06 20.66 -8.43
C GLU A 69 -17.66 20.21 -7.97
N LEU A 70 -16.62 20.91 -8.41
CA LEU A 70 -15.24 20.60 -8.00
C LEU A 70 -14.99 20.98 -6.53
N LYS A 71 -15.55 22.11 -6.07
CA LYS A 71 -15.49 22.49 -4.64
C LYS A 71 -16.22 21.47 -3.77
N ALA A 72 -17.38 20.99 -4.20
CA ALA A 72 -18.12 19.96 -3.49
C ALA A 72 -17.33 18.64 -3.40
N LEU A 73 -16.64 18.24 -4.47
CA LEU A 73 -15.71 17.10 -4.41
C LEU A 73 -14.57 17.36 -3.42
N ALA A 74 -13.96 18.54 -3.46
CA ALA A 74 -12.87 18.90 -2.55
C ALA A 74 -13.30 18.85 -1.07
N GLU A 75 -14.51 19.32 -0.73
CA GLU A 75 -15.07 19.19 0.63
C GLU A 75 -15.27 17.72 1.04
N ALA A 76 -15.75 16.88 0.12
CA ALA A 76 -15.93 15.45 0.37
C ALA A 76 -14.61 14.72 0.60
N ILE A 77 -13.58 15.01 -0.22
CA ILE A 77 -12.21 14.49 -0.05
C ILE A 77 -11.66 14.88 1.31
N LEU A 78 -11.78 16.16 1.69
CA LEU A 78 -11.30 16.65 2.99
C LEU A 78 -11.95 15.91 4.15
N SER A 79 -13.27 15.75 4.12
CA SER A 79 -13.99 15.09 5.20
C SER A 79 -13.64 13.61 5.30
N THR A 80 -13.67 12.90 4.17
CA THR A 80 -13.48 11.44 4.16
C THR A 80 -12.04 11.06 4.47
N GLN A 81 -11.08 11.67 3.77
CA GLN A 81 -9.68 11.30 3.93
C GLN A 81 -9.10 11.74 5.27
N GLN A 82 -9.59 12.84 5.88
CA GLN A 82 -9.21 13.19 7.25
C GLN A 82 -9.70 12.14 8.26
N ALA A 83 -10.93 11.65 8.10
CA ALA A 83 -11.46 10.60 8.99
C ALA A 83 -10.66 9.29 8.86
N GLU A 84 -10.26 8.93 7.63
CA GLU A 84 -9.42 7.76 7.37
C GLU A 84 -8.00 7.93 7.94
N ILE A 85 -7.39 9.12 7.83
CA ILE A 85 -6.12 9.44 8.50
C ILE A 85 -6.23 9.25 10.02
N ASP A 86 -7.29 9.79 10.64
CA ASP A 86 -7.46 9.70 12.09
C ASP A 86 -7.63 8.25 12.55
N GLN A 87 -8.38 7.46 11.78
CA GLN A 87 -8.52 6.03 12.00
C GLN A 87 -7.20 5.27 11.87
N MET A 88 -6.45 5.50 10.78
CA MET A 88 -5.15 4.87 10.56
C MET A 88 -4.12 5.26 11.63
N ARG A 89 -4.11 6.51 12.08
CA ARG A 89 -3.25 6.95 13.20
C ARG A 89 -3.57 6.22 14.50
N ALA A 90 -4.87 6.06 14.82
CA ALA A 90 -5.30 5.32 15.99
C ALA A 90 -4.85 3.85 15.92
N TRP A 91 -4.99 3.20 14.76
CA TRP A 91 -4.50 1.85 14.52
C TRP A 91 -2.97 1.76 14.64
N ARG A 92 -2.24 2.72 14.05
CA ARG A 92 -0.79 2.76 14.07
C ARG A 92 -0.22 2.82 15.48
N GLU A 93 -0.85 3.60 16.35
CA GLU A 93 -0.51 3.72 17.76
C GLU A 93 -0.87 2.45 18.55
N ALA A 94 -2.07 1.91 18.31
CA ALA A 94 -2.57 0.75 19.05
C ALA A 94 -1.85 -0.56 18.72
N TRP A 95 -1.56 -0.81 17.43
CA TRP A 95 -1.03 -2.09 16.96
C TRP A 95 0.49 -2.15 16.96
N TYR A 96 1.15 -1.01 16.76
CA TYR A 96 2.60 -0.94 16.60
C TYR A 96 3.25 0.09 17.55
N PRO A 97 3.00 0.00 18.87
CA PRO A 97 3.54 0.95 19.82
C PRO A 97 5.06 0.92 19.82
N GLY A 98 5.68 2.09 19.64
CA GLY A 98 7.15 2.23 19.63
C GLY A 98 7.84 1.85 18.33
N LEU A 99 7.11 1.39 17.31
CA LEU A 99 7.67 1.22 15.96
C LEU A 99 7.88 2.61 15.33
N PRO A 100 9.10 3.00 14.94
CA PRO A 100 9.36 4.27 14.26
C PRO A 100 8.59 4.39 12.94
N ALA A 101 8.49 5.60 12.39
CA ALA A 101 7.96 5.80 11.05
C ALA A 101 8.69 4.89 10.05
N THR A 102 7.92 4.20 9.23
CA THR A 102 8.45 3.26 8.25
C THR A 102 8.87 3.97 6.97
N GLU A 103 9.60 3.27 6.09
CA GLU A 103 9.91 3.77 4.74
C GLU A 103 8.70 3.70 3.79
N GLY A 104 7.57 3.13 4.23
CA GLY A 104 6.35 2.97 3.44
C GLY A 104 6.43 1.87 2.38
N LEU A 105 5.38 1.77 1.58
CA LEU A 105 5.26 0.87 0.45
C LEU A 105 6.02 1.45 -0.75
N HIS A 106 6.74 0.59 -1.47
CA HIS A 106 7.33 0.94 -2.76
C HIS A 106 6.32 0.80 -3.91
N ILE A 107 5.21 1.54 -3.81
CA ILE A 107 4.14 1.63 -4.82
C ILE A 107 4.08 3.09 -5.32
N HIS A 108 3.73 3.27 -6.59
CA HIS A 108 3.57 4.61 -7.16
C HIS A 108 2.42 5.37 -6.50
N MET A 109 2.70 6.54 -5.92
CA MET A 109 1.74 7.35 -5.15
C MET A 109 0.84 8.24 -6.02
N GLY A 110 1.09 8.31 -7.32
CA GLY A 110 0.43 9.33 -8.16
C GLY A 110 0.98 10.73 -7.92
N ASP A 111 0.29 11.72 -8.47
CA ASP A 111 0.63 13.13 -8.26
C ASP A 111 0.24 13.59 -6.85
N MET A 112 1.09 14.39 -6.21
CA MET A 112 0.87 14.91 -4.84
C MET A 112 0.54 16.41 -4.82
N SER A 113 0.52 17.06 -5.99
CA SER A 113 0.31 18.49 -6.13
C SER A 113 -0.26 18.80 -7.50
N VAL A 114 -1.06 19.87 -7.60
CA VAL A 114 -1.53 20.38 -8.88
C VAL A 114 -0.37 21.04 -9.64
N ALA A 115 -0.24 20.76 -10.94
CA ALA A 115 0.82 21.33 -11.76
C ALA A 115 0.77 22.88 -11.77
N PRO A 116 1.91 23.58 -11.76
CA PRO A 116 1.97 25.05 -11.70
C PRO A 116 1.76 25.72 -13.07
N ASP A 117 1.24 24.99 -14.07
CA ASP A 117 1.05 25.50 -15.43
C ASP A 117 -0.21 26.38 -15.53
N ASP A 118 -0.07 27.65 -15.15
CA ASP A 118 -1.15 28.62 -15.20
C ASP A 118 -1.65 28.97 -16.62
N SER A 119 -1.07 28.38 -17.68
CA SER A 119 -1.60 28.51 -19.04
C SER A 119 -2.85 27.66 -19.29
N ARG A 120 -3.12 26.65 -18.44
CA ARG A 120 -4.29 25.78 -18.50
C ARG A 120 -5.30 26.13 -17.40
N PRO A 121 -6.61 25.83 -17.54
CA PRO A 121 -7.58 26.02 -16.46
C PRO A 121 -7.17 25.27 -15.20
N TYR A 122 -7.32 25.88 -14.01
CA TYR A 122 -6.93 25.26 -12.74
C TYR A 122 -7.66 23.94 -12.52
N ASP A 123 -8.98 23.95 -12.68
CA ASP A 123 -9.85 22.77 -12.49
C ASP A 123 -9.37 21.59 -13.35
N LEU A 124 -9.00 21.80 -14.62
CA LEU A 124 -8.45 20.74 -15.47
C LEU A 124 -7.18 20.13 -14.88
N ARG A 125 -6.23 20.95 -14.42
CA ARG A 125 -4.99 20.47 -13.80
C ARG A 125 -5.25 19.72 -12.49
N PHE A 126 -6.24 20.17 -11.72
CA PHE A 126 -6.65 19.47 -10.50
C PHE A 126 -7.24 18.10 -10.84
N LEU A 127 -8.14 18.02 -11.83
CA LEU A 127 -8.75 16.75 -12.24
C LEU A 127 -7.67 15.74 -12.67
N GLU A 128 -6.71 16.17 -13.48
CA GLU A 128 -5.60 15.31 -13.91
C GLU A 128 -4.76 14.81 -12.72
N ALA A 129 -4.34 15.72 -11.84
CA ALA A 129 -3.52 15.38 -10.69
C ALA A 129 -4.27 14.45 -9.73
N MET A 130 -5.53 14.76 -9.40
CA MET A 130 -6.33 13.99 -8.46
C MET A 130 -6.74 12.62 -9.04
N ILE A 131 -6.96 12.50 -10.36
CA ILE A 131 -7.13 11.19 -11.00
C ILE A 131 -5.85 10.35 -10.83
N SER A 132 -4.67 10.91 -11.15
CA SER A 132 -3.40 10.19 -10.99
C SER A 132 -3.14 9.77 -9.53
N HIS A 133 -3.42 10.68 -8.60
CA HIS A 133 -3.34 10.44 -7.17
C HIS A 133 -4.24 9.28 -6.74
N HIS A 134 -5.54 9.34 -7.08
CA HIS A 134 -6.49 8.28 -6.73
C HIS A 134 -6.14 6.94 -7.35
N GLU A 135 -5.58 6.90 -8.55
CA GLU A 135 -5.07 5.66 -9.17
C GLU A 135 -3.92 5.05 -8.34
N GLY A 136 -3.09 5.88 -7.69
CA GLY A 136 -2.09 5.44 -6.70
C GLY A 136 -2.72 4.79 -5.46
N ALA A 137 -3.76 5.41 -4.89
CA ALA A 137 -4.52 4.84 -3.77
C ALA A 137 -5.20 3.51 -4.14
N LEU A 138 -5.78 3.39 -5.34
CA LEU A 138 -6.36 2.13 -5.82
C LEU A 138 -5.31 1.02 -5.89
N ALA A 139 -4.11 1.33 -6.38
CA ALA A 139 -3.01 0.36 -6.43
C ALA A 139 -2.57 -0.11 -5.03
N MET A 140 -2.42 0.82 -4.08
CA MET A 140 -2.08 0.48 -2.69
C MET A 140 -3.19 -0.32 -2.01
N ALA A 141 -4.45 0.07 -2.20
CA ALA A 141 -5.59 -0.63 -1.61
C ALA A 141 -5.73 -2.05 -2.18
N GLN A 142 -5.55 -2.25 -3.48
CA GLN A 142 -5.54 -3.59 -4.10
C GLN A 142 -4.41 -4.48 -3.57
N ASP A 143 -3.24 -3.90 -3.31
CA ASP A 143 -2.13 -4.60 -2.67
C ASP A 143 -2.49 -5.03 -1.24
N ALA A 144 -3.16 -4.14 -0.49
CA ALA A 144 -3.59 -4.40 0.88
C ALA A 144 -4.62 -5.52 0.98
N LEU A 145 -5.56 -5.62 0.04
CA LEU A 145 -6.51 -6.75 0.01
C LEU A 145 -5.81 -8.12 -0.07
N GLN A 146 -4.61 -8.18 -0.64
CA GLN A 146 -3.85 -9.43 -0.76
C GLN A 146 -2.92 -9.70 0.42
N LYS A 147 -2.37 -8.65 1.03
CA LYS A 147 -1.23 -8.76 1.95
C LYS A 147 -1.52 -8.32 3.38
N ALA A 148 -2.60 -7.56 3.60
CA ALA A 148 -2.91 -7.07 4.93
C ALA A 148 -3.07 -8.22 5.92
N GLU A 149 -2.71 -7.99 7.18
CA GLU A 149 -2.89 -8.98 8.25
C GLU A 149 -4.20 -8.72 9.00
N HIS A 150 -4.51 -7.44 9.23
CA HIS A 150 -5.74 -6.99 9.91
C HIS A 150 -6.92 -6.87 8.94
N GLU A 151 -8.09 -7.39 9.34
CA GLU A 151 -9.33 -7.27 8.56
C GLU A 151 -9.79 -5.82 8.44
N GLU A 152 -9.48 -4.99 9.44
CA GLU A 152 -9.75 -3.55 9.43
C GLU A 152 -9.05 -2.83 8.28
N ILE A 153 -7.83 -3.24 7.93
CA ILE A 153 -7.09 -2.69 6.79
C ILE A 153 -7.72 -3.14 5.47
N ARG A 154 -8.16 -4.39 5.36
CA ARG A 154 -8.88 -4.86 4.17
C ARG A 154 -10.20 -4.12 3.99
N ALA A 155 -10.95 -3.92 5.07
CA ALA A 155 -12.21 -3.17 5.04
C ALA A 155 -11.98 -1.70 4.62
N LEU A 156 -10.94 -1.04 5.14
CA LEU A 156 -10.55 0.29 4.69
C LEU A 156 -10.16 0.29 3.20
N ALA A 157 -9.37 -0.68 2.75
CA ALA A 157 -8.96 -0.79 1.36
C ALA A 157 -10.16 -0.96 0.41
N GLU A 158 -11.16 -1.77 0.77
CA GLU A 158 -12.41 -1.90 0.01
C GLU A 158 -13.17 -0.57 -0.07
N ALA A 159 -13.25 0.18 1.03
CA ALA A 159 -13.91 1.48 1.09
C ALA A 159 -13.19 2.54 0.23
N ILE A 160 -11.85 2.57 0.29
CA ILE A 160 -11.01 3.43 -0.56
C ILE A 160 -11.26 3.11 -2.03
N ILE A 161 -11.24 1.82 -2.41
CA ILE A 161 -11.48 1.40 -3.79
C ILE A 161 -12.84 1.87 -4.28
N ALA A 162 -13.89 1.62 -3.50
CA ALA A 162 -15.25 1.98 -3.88
C ALA A 162 -15.42 3.51 -4.04
N THR A 163 -14.91 4.28 -3.08
CA THR A 163 -15.07 5.73 -3.05
C THR A 163 -14.23 6.40 -4.14
N GLN A 164 -12.93 6.10 -4.18
CA GLN A 164 -12.01 6.78 -5.08
C GLN A 164 -12.21 6.37 -6.54
N GLN A 165 -12.68 5.16 -6.83
CA GLN A 165 -13.10 4.80 -8.20
C GLN A 165 -14.29 5.65 -8.66
N ALA A 166 -15.29 5.86 -7.80
CA ALA A 166 -16.44 6.70 -8.14
C ALA A 166 -16.04 8.17 -8.35
N GLU A 167 -15.07 8.67 -7.58
CA GLU A 167 -14.51 10.01 -7.75
C GLU A 167 -13.69 10.14 -9.05
N ILE A 168 -12.87 9.13 -9.39
CA ILE A 168 -12.17 9.08 -10.69
C ILE A 168 -13.17 9.14 -11.84
N ASP A 169 -14.23 8.32 -11.79
CA ASP A 169 -15.23 8.26 -12.86
C ASP A 169 -15.91 9.63 -13.03
N ARG A 170 -16.25 10.28 -11.91
CA ARG A 170 -16.82 11.64 -11.91
C ARG A 170 -15.85 12.68 -12.49
N MET A 171 -14.59 12.64 -12.11
CA MET A 171 -13.59 13.58 -12.61
C MET A 171 -13.35 13.40 -14.11
N LYS A 172 -13.32 12.16 -14.60
CA LYS A 172 -13.22 11.85 -16.04
C LYS A 172 -14.47 12.33 -16.80
N GLU A 173 -15.67 12.19 -16.25
CA GLU A 173 -16.88 12.80 -16.81
C GLU A 173 -16.73 14.32 -16.95
N TRP A 174 -16.20 14.99 -15.92
CA TRP A 174 -16.00 16.43 -15.94
C TRP A 174 -14.93 16.90 -16.92
N GLN A 175 -13.85 16.14 -17.13
CA GLN A 175 -12.87 16.44 -18.19
C GLN A 175 -13.55 16.53 -19.56
N ILE A 176 -14.42 15.56 -19.87
CA ILE A 176 -15.18 15.52 -21.12
C ILE A 176 -16.19 16.68 -21.17
N LEU A 177 -16.96 16.87 -20.10
CA LEU A 177 -18.05 17.85 -20.08
C LEU A 177 -17.58 19.30 -20.11
N TRP A 178 -16.47 19.62 -19.44
CA TRP A 178 -15.99 21.00 -19.29
C TRP A 178 -14.94 21.36 -20.33
N TYR A 179 -14.13 20.40 -20.78
CA TYR A 179 -12.98 20.65 -21.64
C TYR A 179 -12.99 19.87 -22.96
N GLY A 180 -13.85 18.85 -23.10
CA GLY A 180 -13.92 18.01 -24.29
C GLY A 180 -12.75 17.05 -24.45
N GLU A 181 -12.06 16.74 -23.34
CA GLU A 181 -10.94 15.79 -23.24
C GLU A 181 -11.39 14.42 -22.75
#